data_AF-A0A176FRM4-F1
#
_entry.id   AF-A0A176FRM4-F1
#
_cell.length_a   1.000
_cell.length_b   1.000
_cell.length_c   1.000
_cell.angle_alpha   90.00
_cell.angle_beta   90.00
_cell.angle_gamma   90.00
#
_symmetry.space_group_name_H-M   'P 1'
#
loop_
_entity.id
_entity.type
_entity.pdbx_description
1 polymer ?
#
loop_
_entity_poly.entity_id
_entity_poly.type
_entity_poly.pdbx_seq_one_letter_code
_entity_poly.pdbx_strand_id
1 'polypeptide(L)'
;MPLSMFTVVGLLGMTGIIINDSIVLVTTIDEYASERGVIPSIIDGAADRLRPVMLTTLTTVLGLAPLLFERSQQAQFLKPTVITLVYGLGFGMVLVLLLVPSLIAIQHDISRRTGALRRALAVRVSSVRMTVAGALTAVVAWLVATMGVTWATGQVPHPFTQALPMLAGPSPVMAALGLYLAGALLIVLAVLTGAGLAYLLRRRQPAGQP
;
A
#
# COMPACT_ATOMS: atom_id res chain seq x y z
N MET A 1 -10.26 -16.12 -27.15
CA MET A 1 -11.39 -15.31 -27.67
C MET A 1 -10.84 -13.95 -28.08
N PRO A 2 -11.08 -13.48 -29.32
CA PRO A 2 -10.64 -12.15 -29.74
C PRO A 2 -11.33 -11.05 -28.92
N LEU A 3 -10.63 -9.95 -28.66
CA LEU A 3 -11.23 -8.76 -28.06
C LEU A 3 -12.24 -8.18 -29.05
N SER A 4 -13.52 -8.20 -28.66
CA SER A 4 -14.63 -7.65 -29.43
C SER A 4 -15.33 -6.56 -28.61
N MET A 5 -16.17 -5.75 -29.27
CA MET A 5 -17.03 -4.78 -28.57
C MET A 5 -17.85 -5.45 -27.46
N PHE A 6 -18.39 -6.65 -27.72
CA PHE A 6 -19.14 -7.45 -26.76
C PHE A 6 -18.30 -7.86 -25.54
N THR A 7 -17.04 -8.24 -25.76
CA THR A 7 -16.09 -8.55 -24.68
C THR A 7 -15.87 -7.34 -23.76
N VAL A 8 -15.74 -6.14 -24.34
CA VAL A 8 -15.56 -4.88 -23.59
C VAL A 8 -16.80 -4.53 -22.78
N VAL A 9 -17.99 -4.67 -23.37
CA VAL A 9 -19.26 -4.48 -22.65
C VAL A 9 -19.37 -5.43 -21.46
N GLY A 10 -18.98 -6.69 -21.62
CA GLY A 10 -18.97 -7.65 -20.52
C GLY A 10 -17.99 -7.28 -19.40
N LEU A 11 -16.80 -6.78 -19.76
CA LEU A 11 -15.83 -6.27 -18.78
C LEU A 11 -16.37 -5.07 -18.00
N LEU A 12 -17.02 -4.13 -18.69
CA LEU A 12 -17.64 -2.97 -18.03
C LEU A 12 -18.75 -3.38 -17.06
N GLY A 13 -19.64 -4.28 -17.48
CA GLY A 13 -20.72 -4.80 -16.63
C GLY A 13 -20.20 -5.50 -15.37
N MET A 14 -19.21 -6.40 -15.54
CA MET A 14 -18.53 -7.06 -14.42
C MET A 14 -17.86 -6.07 -13.48
N THR A 15 -17.16 -5.07 -14.02
CA THR A 15 -16.47 -4.06 -13.22
C THR A 15 -17.46 -3.30 -12.35
N GLY A 16 -18.65 -2.97 -12.88
CA GLY A 16 -19.72 -2.33 -12.10
C GLY A 16 -20.18 -3.17 -10.91
N ILE A 17 -20.38 -4.48 -11.10
CA ILE A 17 -20.76 -5.40 -10.02
C ILE A 17 -19.65 -5.48 -8.96
N ILE A 18 -18.39 -5.63 -9.38
CA ILE A 18 -17.22 -5.67 -8.50
C ILE A 18 -17.08 -4.39 -7.67
N ILE A 19 -17.28 -3.23 -8.30
CA ILE A 19 -17.24 -1.92 -7.62
C ILE A 19 -18.36 -1.83 -6.59
N ASN A 20 -19.58 -2.24 -6.94
CA ASN A 20 -20.71 -2.24 -6.03
C ASN A 20 -20.41 -3.08 -4.77
N ASP A 21 -19.91 -4.31 -4.97
CA ASP A 21 -19.58 -5.21 -3.86
C ASP A 21 -18.47 -4.62 -2.97
N SER A 22 -17.48 -3.96 -3.59
CA SER A 22 -16.38 -3.30 -2.88
C SER A 22 -16.86 -2.11 -2.05
N ILE A 23 -17.72 -1.24 -2.61
CA ILE A 23 -18.25 -0.06 -1.90
C ILE A 23 -19.05 -0.49 -0.68
N VAL A 24 -19.93 -1.48 -0.84
CA VAL A 24 -20.76 -2.00 0.25
C VAL A 24 -19.88 -2.65 1.34
N LEU A 25 -18.82 -3.35 0.97
CA LEU A 25 -17.86 -3.90 1.94
C LEU A 25 -17.11 -2.80 2.71
N VAL A 26 -16.56 -1.80 2.00
CA VAL A 26 -15.84 -0.68 2.61
C VAL A 26 -16.72 0.09 3.58
N THR A 27 -17.95 0.43 3.18
CA THR A 27 -18.90 1.16 4.03
C THR A 27 -19.28 0.38 5.30
N THR A 28 -19.46 -0.94 5.19
CA THR A 28 -19.72 -1.79 6.37
C THR A 28 -18.53 -1.79 7.35
N ILE A 29 -17.31 -1.90 6.81
CA ILE A 29 -16.10 -1.86 7.63
C ILE A 29 -15.97 -0.51 8.32
N ASP A 30 -16.27 0.60 7.62
CA ASP A 30 -16.20 1.96 8.16
C ASP A 30 -17.24 2.18 9.27
N GLU A 31 -18.48 1.74 9.06
CA GLU A 31 -19.54 1.75 10.07
C GLU A 31 -19.10 1.01 11.34
N TYR A 32 -18.59 -0.23 11.19
CA TYR A 32 -18.13 -1.03 12.32
C TYR A 32 -16.87 -0.42 12.98
N ALA A 33 -15.98 0.20 12.22
CA ALA A 33 -14.73 0.78 12.72
C ALA A 33 -14.96 1.89 13.74
N SER A 34 -16.09 2.61 13.64
CA SER A 34 -16.48 3.66 14.58
C SER A 34 -16.70 3.16 16.02
N GLU A 35 -17.16 1.90 16.17
CA GLU A 35 -17.53 1.32 17.47
C GLU A 35 -16.49 0.30 18.00
N ARG A 36 -15.86 -0.47 17.11
CA ARG A 36 -15.08 -1.68 17.49
C ARG A 36 -13.58 -1.58 17.21
N GLY A 37 -13.13 -0.54 16.51
CA GLY A 37 -11.75 -0.39 16.06
C GLY A 37 -11.47 -1.12 14.73
N VAL A 38 -10.42 -0.70 14.02
CA VAL A 38 -10.29 -1.01 12.58
C VAL A 38 -10.06 -2.49 12.27
N ILE A 39 -9.19 -3.18 13.01
CA ILE A 39 -8.88 -4.60 12.76
C ILE A 39 -10.10 -5.53 12.94
N PRO A 40 -10.82 -5.53 14.08
CA PRO A 40 -11.99 -6.40 14.24
C PRO A 40 -13.09 -6.05 13.24
N SER A 41 -13.28 -4.77 12.90
CA SER A 41 -14.26 -4.33 11.90
C SER A 41 -13.97 -4.83 10.50
N ILE A 42 -12.69 -4.98 10.11
CA ILE A 42 -12.30 -5.59 8.84
C ILE A 42 -12.70 -7.07 8.81
N ILE A 43 -12.48 -7.80 9.91
CA ILE A 43 -12.79 -9.24 10.01
C ILE A 43 -14.31 -9.46 9.96
N ASP A 44 -15.04 -8.76 10.82
CA ASP A 44 -16.51 -8.85 10.91
C ASP A 44 -17.16 -8.41 9.59
N GLY A 45 -16.73 -7.27 9.03
CA GLY A 45 -17.25 -6.75 7.77
C GLY A 45 -17.00 -7.69 6.60
N ALA A 46 -15.82 -8.32 6.51
CA ALA A 46 -15.54 -9.30 5.46
C ALA A 46 -16.38 -10.59 5.64
N ALA A 47 -16.55 -11.07 6.86
CA ALA A 47 -17.34 -12.27 7.16
C ALA A 47 -18.82 -12.08 6.84
N ASP A 48 -19.41 -10.94 7.22
CA ASP A 48 -20.81 -10.61 6.95
C ASP A 48 -21.09 -10.46 5.45
N ARG A 49 -20.12 -9.94 4.70
CA ARG A 49 -20.25 -9.70 3.26
C ARG A 49 -19.93 -10.91 2.38
N LEU A 50 -19.30 -11.95 2.93
CA LEU A 50 -19.07 -13.19 2.22
C LEU A 50 -20.37 -13.76 1.61
N ARG A 51 -21.45 -13.88 2.40
CA ARG A 51 -22.70 -14.49 1.93
C ARG A 51 -23.40 -13.66 0.84
N PRO A 52 -23.62 -12.33 1.01
CA PRO A 52 -24.24 -11.51 -0.03
C PRO A 52 -23.48 -11.50 -1.36
N VAL A 53 -22.15 -11.38 -1.32
CA VAL A 53 -21.32 -11.34 -2.54
C VAL A 53 -21.33 -12.70 -3.24
N MET A 54 -21.24 -13.79 -2.46
CA MET A 54 -21.37 -15.16 -2.99
C MET A 54 -22.72 -15.38 -3.67
N LEU A 55 -23.84 -14.95 -3.06
CA LEU A 55 -25.17 -15.10 -3.63
C LEU A 55 -25.36 -14.31 -4.92
N THR A 56 -24.83 -13.08 -4.97
CA THR A 56 -24.91 -12.22 -6.15
C THR A 56 -24.10 -12.82 -7.32
N THR A 57 -22.88 -13.26 -7.03
CA THR A 57 -22.01 -13.93 -8.00
C THR A 57 -22.67 -15.21 -8.51
N LEU A 58 -23.14 -16.07 -7.59
CA LEU A 58 -23.75 -17.34 -7.93
C LEU A 58 -25.02 -17.15 -8.76
N THR A 59 -25.89 -16.21 -8.38
CA THR A 59 -27.12 -15.93 -9.13
C THR A 59 -26.81 -15.42 -10.54
N THR A 60 -25.79 -14.57 -10.70
CA THR A 60 -25.38 -14.07 -12.01
C THR A 60 -24.78 -15.18 -12.87
N VAL A 61 -23.90 -16.00 -12.30
CA VAL A 61 -23.27 -17.12 -13.00
C VAL A 61 -24.30 -18.16 -13.41
N LEU A 62 -25.19 -18.56 -12.50
CA LEU A 62 -26.24 -19.53 -12.79
C LEU A 62 -27.30 -18.99 -13.75
N GLY A 63 -27.65 -17.70 -13.64
CA GLY A 63 -28.61 -17.05 -14.55
C GLY A 63 -28.09 -16.94 -15.98
N LEU A 64 -26.77 -16.77 -16.15
CA LEU A 64 -26.13 -16.69 -17.46
C LEU A 64 -25.63 -18.04 -17.97
N ALA A 65 -25.56 -19.07 -17.12
CA ALA A 65 -25.08 -20.41 -17.50
C ALA A 65 -25.83 -21.03 -18.69
N PRO A 66 -27.17 -20.91 -18.84
CA PRO A 66 -27.88 -21.46 -19.99
C PRO A 66 -27.41 -20.86 -21.33
N LEU A 67 -27.03 -19.58 -21.35
CA LEU A 67 -26.57 -18.89 -22.56
C LEU A 67 -25.21 -19.41 -23.05
N LEU A 68 -24.42 -20.04 -22.18
CA LEU A 68 -23.17 -20.70 -22.58
C LEU A 68 -23.43 -21.95 -23.43
N PHE A 69 -24.53 -22.66 -23.17
CA PHE A 69 -24.89 -23.91 -23.85
C PHE A 69 -25.74 -23.71 -25.10
N GLU A 70 -26.35 -22.53 -25.26
CA GLU A 70 -27.17 -22.20 -26.43
C GLU A 70 -26.33 -22.17 -27.72
N ARG A 71 -26.86 -22.74 -28.82
CA ARG A 71 -26.13 -22.87 -30.10
C ARG A 71 -26.65 -21.95 -31.21
N SER A 72 -27.75 -21.24 -30.97
CA SER A 72 -28.32 -20.31 -31.94
C SER A 72 -27.33 -19.22 -32.40
N GLN A 73 -27.43 -18.82 -33.68
CA GLN A 73 -26.61 -17.75 -34.29
C GLN A 73 -26.74 -16.43 -33.51
N GLN A 74 -27.93 -16.11 -32.98
CA GLN A 74 -28.17 -14.93 -32.16
C GLN A 74 -27.45 -14.98 -30.81
N ALA A 75 -27.34 -16.16 -30.19
CA ALA A 75 -26.61 -16.32 -28.92
C ALA A 75 -25.08 -16.28 -29.09
N GLN A 76 -24.55 -16.63 -30.26
CA GLN A 76 -23.10 -16.64 -30.49
C GLN A 76 -22.45 -15.26 -30.37
N PHE A 77 -23.16 -14.18 -30.68
CA PHE A 77 -22.67 -12.81 -30.48
C PHE A 77 -22.57 -12.41 -28.99
N LEU A 78 -23.41 -13.01 -28.12
CA LEU A 78 -23.43 -12.73 -26.68
C LEU A 78 -22.48 -13.64 -25.88
N LYS A 79 -22.06 -14.77 -26.44
CA LYS A 79 -21.14 -15.70 -25.78
C LYS A 79 -19.86 -15.03 -25.26
N PRO A 80 -19.15 -14.18 -26.03
CA PRO A 80 -17.96 -13.49 -25.51
C PRO A 80 -18.26 -12.67 -24.26
N THR A 81 -19.38 -11.94 -24.23
CA THR A 81 -19.82 -11.14 -23.08
C THR A 81 -20.12 -12.00 -21.85
N VAL A 82 -20.84 -13.11 -22.05
CA VAL A 82 -21.23 -14.00 -20.95
C VAL A 82 -20.01 -14.70 -20.36
N ILE A 83 -19.10 -15.17 -21.22
CA ILE A 83 -17.85 -15.79 -20.78
C ILE A 83 -17.04 -14.80 -19.95
N THR A 84 -16.86 -13.55 -20.39
CA THR A 84 -16.13 -12.59 -19.57
C THR A 84 -16.80 -12.38 -18.22
N LEU A 85 -18.11 -12.11 -18.18
CA LEU A 85 -18.85 -11.90 -16.93
C LEU A 85 -18.71 -13.08 -15.97
N VAL A 86 -18.99 -14.30 -16.42
CA VAL A 86 -19.04 -15.49 -15.55
C VAL A 86 -17.68 -15.78 -14.91
N TYR A 87 -16.62 -15.82 -15.72
CA TYR A 87 -15.28 -16.10 -15.21
C TYR A 87 -14.74 -14.93 -14.38
N GLY A 88 -14.97 -13.69 -14.82
CA GLY A 88 -14.43 -12.54 -14.14
C GLY A 88 -15.17 -12.18 -12.85
N LEU A 89 -16.47 -12.45 -12.73
CA LEU A 89 -17.19 -12.36 -11.45
C LEU A 89 -16.77 -13.48 -10.50
N GLY A 90 -16.67 -14.71 -10.99
CA GLY A 90 -16.24 -15.85 -10.17
C GLY A 90 -14.87 -15.62 -9.53
N PHE A 91 -13.91 -15.10 -10.31
CA PHE A 91 -12.60 -14.72 -9.80
C PHE A 91 -12.62 -13.40 -9.02
N GLY A 92 -13.38 -12.42 -9.50
CA GLY A 92 -13.49 -11.07 -8.94
C GLY A 92 -14.04 -11.06 -7.52
N MET A 93 -15.01 -11.93 -7.21
CA MET A 93 -15.51 -12.10 -5.85
C MET A 93 -14.40 -12.46 -4.85
N VAL A 94 -13.57 -13.44 -5.19
CA VAL A 94 -12.45 -13.87 -4.34
C VAL A 94 -11.44 -12.74 -4.18
N LEU A 95 -11.15 -12.04 -5.29
CA LEU A 95 -10.28 -10.86 -5.26
C LEU A 95 -10.85 -9.77 -4.37
N VAL A 96 -12.11 -9.39 -4.49
CA VAL A 96 -12.72 -8.31 -3.68
C VAL A 96 -12.66 -8.67 -2.19
N LEU A 97 -13.10 -9.87 -1.82
CA LEU A 97 -13.18 -10.28 -0.42
C LEU A 97 -11.81 -10.45 0.25
N LEU A 98 -10.72 -10.64 -0.51
CA LEU A 98 -9.36 -10.72 0.05
C LEU A 98 -8.62 -9.39 -0.07
N LEU A 99 -8.63 -8.80 -1.26
CA LEU A 99 -7.82 -7.63 -1.60
C LEU A 99 -8.36 -6.37 -0.93
N VAL A 100 -9.68 -6.15 -0.92
CA VAL A 100 -10.26 -4.92 -0.35
C VAL A 100 -10.01 -4.83 1.17
N PRO A 101 -10.29 -5.87 1.98
CA PRO A 101 -9.92 -5.88 3.41
C PRO A 101 -8.43 -5.66 3.66
N SER A 102 -7.57 -6.31 2.86
CA SER A 102 -6.12 -6.17 2.97
C SER A 102 -5.66 -4.73 2.66
N LEU A 103 -6.25 -4.10 1.66
CA LEU A 103 -5.93 -2.72 1.28
C LEU A 103 -6.32 -1.74 2.40
N ILE A 104 -7.47 -1.95 3.05
CA ILE A 104 -7.93 -1.14 4.18
C ILE A 104 -6.98 -1.30 5.37
N ALA A 105 -6.56 -2.53 5.68
CA ALA A 105 -5.59 -2.78 6.75
C ALA A 105 -4.25 -2.07 6.50
N ILE A 106 -3.73 -2.14 5.28
CA ILE A 106 -2.50 -1.43 4.87
C ILE A 106 -2.69 0.08 4.99
N GLN A 107 -3.82 0.61 4.52
CA GLN A 107 -4.12 2.03 4.63
C GLN A 107 -4.16 2.49 6.09
N HIS A 108 -4.73 1.68 6.98
CA HIS A 108 -4.75 1.96 8.42
C HIS A 108 -3.34 2.03 9.02
N ASP A 109 -2.47 1.06 8.68
CA ASP A 109 -1.08 1.04 9.15
C ASP A 109 -0.28 2.25 8.65
N ILE A 110 -0.46 2.63 7.38
CA ILE A 110 0.19 3.82 6.80
C ILE A 110 -0.34 5.10 7.45
N SER A 111 -1.65 5.22 7.67
CA SER A 111 -2.26 6.37 8.32
C SER A 111 -1.77 6.53 9.77
N ARG A 112 -1.62 5.42 10.51
CA ARG A 112 -1.08 5.44 11.87
C ARG A 112 0.38 5.90 11.92
N ARG A 113 1.22 5.45 10.97
CA ARG A 113 2.63 5.85 10.86
C ARG A 113 2.78 7.32 10.45
N THR A 114 2.04 7.77 9.45
CA THR A 114 2.06 9.17 8.98
C THR A 114 1.49 10.14 10.02
N GLY A 115 0.42 9.75 10.72
CA GLY A 115 -0.15 10.49 11.84
C GLY A 115 0.78 10.59 13.06
N ALA A 116 1.56 9.55 13.35
CA ALA A 116 2.62 9.60 14.37
C ALA A 116 3.75 10.56 13.97
N LEU A 117 4.18 10.53 12.71
CA LEU A 117 5.19 11.44 12.17
C LEU A 117 4.71 12.91 12.19
N ARG A 118 3.47 13.16 11.75
CA ARG A 118 2.86 14.50 11.79
C ARG A 118 2.70 15.02 13.21
N ARG A 119 2.29 14.17 14.15
CA ARG A 119 2.23 14.54 15.58
C ARG A 119 3.62 14.83 16.14
N ALA A 120 4.63 14.04 15.81
CA ALA A 120 6.03 14.28 16.21
C ALA A 120 6.56 15.62 15.67
N LEU A 121 6.18 16.01 14.44
CA LEU A 121 6.52 17.30 13.84
C LEU A 121 5.70 18.48 14.40
N ALA A 122 4.46 18.22 14.85
CA ALA A 122 3.56 19.22 15.44
C ALA A 122 3.82 19.49 16.93
N VAL A 123 4.65 18.68 17.60
CA VAL A 123 5.05 18.92 19.00
C VAL A 123 5.76 20.27 19.12
N ARG A 124 5.26 21.14 20.01
CA ARG A 124 5.74 22.52 20.23
C ARG A 124 7.11 22.61 20.92
N VAL A 125 7.69 21.48 21.33
CA VAL A 125 9.02 21.42 21.94
C VAL A 125 10.09 21.51 20.84
N SER A 126 10.74 22.67 20.76
CA SER A 126 11.71 23.05 19.71
C SER A 126 12.78 21.98 19.44
N SER A 127 13.26 21.31 20.48
CA SER A 127 14.30 20.27 20.37
C SER A 127 13.83 18.99 19.67
N VAL A 128 12.59 18.53 19.89
CA VAL A 128 12.06 17.32 19.22
C VAL A 128 11.74 17.62 17.75
N ARG A 129 11.18 18.81 17.48
CA ARG A 129 10.90 19.27 16.12
C ARG A 129 12.19 19.40 15.30
N MET A 130 13.25 20.00 15.88
CA MET A 130 14.55 20.12 15.21
C MET A 130 15.22 18.75 14.98
N THR A 131 15.15 17.81 15.93
CA THR A 131 15.74 16.48 15.72
C THR A 131 15.00 15.69 14.64
N VAL A 132 13.66 15.74 14.62
CA VAL A 132 12.86 15.01 13.61
C VAL A 132 12.98 15.65 12.23
N ALA A 133 12.91 16.99 12.14
CA ALA A 133 13.10 17.70 10.88
C ALA A 133 14.53 17.52 10.35
N GLY A 134 15.54 17.59 11.22
CA GLY A 134 16.94 17.33 10.90
C GLY A 134 17.18 15.91 10.38
N ALA A 135 16.60 14.90 11.03
CA ALA A 135 16.64 13.51 10.54
C ALA A 135 16.04 13.38 9.15
N LEU A 136 14.84 13.94 8.95
CA LEU A 136 14.15 13.86 7.67
C LEU A 136 14.95 14.54 6.55
N THR A 137 15.49 15.72 6.80
CA THR A 137 16.35 16.41 5.82
C THR A 137 17.64 15.66 5.54
N ALA A 138 18.27 15.06 6.56
CA ALA A 138 19.50 14.29 6.39
C ALA A 138 19.24 13.00 5.61
N VAL A 139 18.14 12.29 5.88
CA VAL A 139 17.75 11.07 5.15
C VAL A 139 17.40 11.41 3.69
N VAL A 140 16.66 12.48 3.44
CA VAL A 140 16.32 12.91 2.08
C VAL A 140 17.57 13.37 1.32
N ALA A 141 18.46 14.16 1.96
CA ALA A 141 19.72 14.57 1.35
C ALA A 141 20.61 13.36 1.03
N TRP A 142 20.68 12.38 1.93
CA TRP A 142 21.42 11.14 1.70
C TRP A 142 20.81 10.31 0.57
N LEU A 143 19.47 10.18 0.51
CA LEU A 143 18.76 9.51 -0.56
C LEU A 143 19.06 10.12 -1.94
N VAL A 144 19.01 11.45 -2.03
CA VAL A 144 19.32 12.17 -3.27
C VAL A 144 20.78 11.96 -3.66
N ALA A 145 21.70 12.02 -2.69
CA ALA A 145 23.13 11.81 -2.93
C ALA A 145 23.45 10.36 -3.35
N THR A 146 22.77 9.34 -2.80
CA THR A 146 23.07 7.94 -3.09
C THR A 146 22.27 7.37 -4.24
N MET A 147 20.96 7.61 -4.33
CA MET A 147 20.11 7.08 -5.40
C MET A 147 19.94 8.06 -6.55
N GLY A 148 19.74 9.35 -6.27
CA GLY A 148 19.55 10.38 -7.29
C GLY A 148 20.76 10.54 -8.22
N VAL A 149 21.96 10.57 -7.64
CA VAL A 149 23.21 10.65 -8.42
C VAL A 149 23.42 9.38 -9.24
N THR A 150 23.14 8.19 -8.68
CA THR A 150 23.32 6.91 -9.41
C THR A 150 22.33 6.72 -10.54
N TRP A 151 21.10 7.20 -10.40
CA TRP A 151 20.09 7.12 -11.45
C TRP A 151 20.42 8.07 -12.61
N ALA A 152 20.96 9.26 -12.31
CA ALA A 152 21.35 10.23 -13.33
C ALA A 152 22.67 9.91 -14.05
N THR A 153 23.65 9.31 -13.35
CA THR A 153 25.00 9.06 -13.89
C THR A 153 25.28 7.62 -14.26
N GLY A 154 24.41 6.66 -13.88
CA GLY A 154 24.63 5.24 -14.11
C GLY A 154 25.83 4.63 -13.36
N GLN A 155 26.48 5.43 -12.50
CA GLN A 155 27.66 5.05 -11.73
C GLN A 155 27.48 5.41 -10.26
N VAL A 156 28.11 4.65 -9.37
CA VAL A 156 28.16 4.96 -7.94
C VAL A 156 29.02 6.21 -7.75
N PRO A 157 28.61 7.19 -6.91
CA PRO A 157 29.37 8.43 -6.72
C PRO A 157 30.82 8.13 -6.31
N HIS A 158 31.77 8.78 -7.00
CA HIS A 158 33.23 8.57 -6.85
C HIS A 158 33.81 8.49 -5.42
N PRO A 159 33.33 9.21 -4.38
CA PRO A 159 33.85 9.03 -3.02
C PRO A 159 33.57 7.64 -2.43
N PHE A 160 32.52 6.95 -2.88
CA PHE A 160 32.15 5.61 -2.37
C PHE A 160 32.82 4.47 -3.13
N THR A 161 33.17 4.68 -4.40
CA THR A 161 33.92 3.68 -5.19
C THR A 161 35.37 3.55 -4.73
N GLN A 162 35.94 4.60 -4.12
CA GLN A 162 37.29 4.58 -3.52
C GLN A 162 37.33 3.94 -2.13
N ALA A 163 36.27 4.09 -1.33
CA ALA A 163 36.22 3.56 0.03
C ALA A 163 35.93 2.05 0.10
N LEU A 164 35.18 1.51 -0.87
CA LEU A 164 34.77 0.11 -0.91
C LEU A 164 34.88 -0.45 -2.35
N PRO A 165 36.07 -0.94 -2.77
CA PRO A 165 36.28 -1.50 -4.11
C PRO A 165 35.46 -2.77 -4.40
N MET A 166 34.84 -3.39 -3.38
CA MET A 166 33.90 -4.51 -3.54
C MET A 166 32.53 -4.11 -4.11
N LEU A 167 32.22 -2.80 -4.23
CA LEU A 167 30.97 -2.30 -4.83
C LEU A 167 31.06 -2.14 -6.35
N ALA A 168 32.22 -2.42 -6.97
CA ALA A 168 32.44 -2.38 -8.43
C ALA A 168 31.92 -3.63 -9.17
N GLY A 169 30.82 -4.22 -8.70
CA GLY A 169 30.18 -5.38 -9.33
C GLY A 169 29.23 -5.01 -10.49
N PRO A 170 28.74 -6.00 -11.27
CA PRO A 170 28.03 -5.78 -12.54
C PRO A 170 26.62 -5.18 -12.46
N SER A 171 26.10 -4.84 -11.28
CA SER A 171 24.80 -4.15 -11.13
C SER A 171 24.93 -2.89 -10.23
N PRO A 172 25.26 -1.72 -10.83
CA PRO A 172 25.44 -0.46 -10.11
C PRO A 172 24.24 -0.07 -9.22
N VAL A 173 23.03 -0.49 -9.63
CA VAL A 173 21.77 -0.23 -8.91
C VAL A 173 21.70 -0.99 -7.58
N MET A 174 22.19 -2.23 -7.52
CA MET A 174 22.13 -3.05 -6.31
C MET A 174 23.14 -2.56 -5.26
N ALA A 175 24.32 -2.10 -5.72
CA ALA A 175 25.34 -1.46 -4.88
C ALA A 175 24.86 -0.12 -4.30
N ALA A 176 24.19 0.71 -5.12
CA ALA A 176 23.57 1.96 -4.69
C ALA A 176 22.49 1.76 -3.63
N LEU A 177 21.66 0.71 -3.81
CA LEU A 177 20.58 0.36 -2.89
C LEU A 177 21.12 -0.14 -1.53
N GLY A 178 22.19 -0.94 -1.54
CA GLY A 178 22.87 -1.38 -0.31
C GLY A 178 23.49 -0.22 0.48
N LEU A 179 24.16 0.70 -0.22
CA LEU A 179 24.75 1.89 0.41
C LEU A 179 23.69 2.84 0.97
N TYR A 180 22.57 2.99 0.25
CA TYR A 180 21.42 3.77 0.71
C TYR A 180 20.81 3.17 1.98
N LEU A 181 20.56 1.86 2.01
CA LEU A 181 19.98 1.18 3.19
C LEU A 181 20.91 1.29 4.41
N ALA A 182 22.22 1.08 4.23
CA ALA A 182 23.20 1.18 5.31
C ALA A 182 23.32 2.61 5.87
N GLY A 183 23.34 3.62 4.99
CA GLY A 183 23.43 5.02 5.40
C GLY A 183 22.13 5.55 6.03
N ALA A 184 20.96 5.16 5.50
CA ALA A 184 19.68 5.51 6.09
C ALA A 184 19.54 4.91 7.51
N LEU A 185 19.98 3.66 7.71
CA LEU A 185 19.99 3.02 9.03
C LEU A 185 20.90 3.76 10.02
N LEU A 186 22.11 4.13 9.59
CA LEU A 186 23.07 4.87 10.43
C LEU A 186 22.55 6.27 10.81
N ILE A 187 21.93 7.00 9.88
CA ILE A 187 21.37 8.32 10.14
C ILE A 187 20.21 8.22 11.14
N VAL A 188 19.32 7.24 10.98
CA VAL A 188 18.21 7.02 11.91
C VAL A 188 18.72 6.66 13.31
N LEU A 189 19.70 5.76 13.42
CA LEU A 189 20.32 5.40 14.70
C LEU A 189 21.05 6.58 15.36
N ALA A 190 21.79 7.37 14.59
CA ALA A 190 22.52 8.55 15.09
C ALA A 190 21.56 9.62 15.62
N VAL A 191 20.45 9.86 14.92
CA VAL A 191 19.46 10.84 15.38
C VAL A 191 18.70 10.35 16.62
N LEU A 192 18.35 9.06 16.69
CA LEU A 192 17.68 8.49 17.86
C LEU A 192 18.57 8.48 19.11
N THR A 193 19.84 8.10 18.96
CA THR A 193 20.80 8.09 20.07
C THR A 193 21.17 9.51 20.50
N GLY A 194 21.39 10.44 19.57
CA GLY A 194 21.65 11.84 19.86
C GLY A 194 20.48 12.54 20.55
N ALA A 195 19.25 12.30 20.11
CA ALA A 195 18.05 12.81 20.77
C ALA A 195 17.86 12.20 22.16
N GLY A 196 18.14 10.89 22.32
CA GLY A 196 18.10 10.20 23.61
C GLY A 196 19.13 10.73 24.62
N LEU A 197 20.36 10.99 24.16
CA LEU A 197 21.43 11.54 25.00
C LEU A 197 21.15 13.00 25.42
N ALA A 198 20.67 13.83 24.49
CA ALA A 198 20.29 15.21 24.76
C ALA A 198 19.11 15.30 25.74
N TYR A 199 18.17 14.35 25.68
CA TYR A 199 17.07 14.24 26.64
C TYR A 199 17.58 13.86 28.04
N LEU A 200 18.50 12.89 28.14
CA LEU A 200 19.09 12.46 29.42
C LEU A 200 19.94 13.55 30.08
N LEU A 201 20.69 14.32 29.30
CA LEU A 201 21.52 15.43 29.80
C LEU A 201 20.67 16.60 30.31
N ARG A 202 19.53 16.90 29.66
CA ARG A 202 18.59 17.93 30.13
C ARG A 202 17.82 17.53 31.38
N ARG A 203 17.60 16.24 31.61
CA ARG A 203 16.97 15.74 32.85
C ARG A 203 17.88 15.84 34.08
N ARG A 204 19.19 16.11 33.89
CA ARG A 204 20.18 16.29 34.97
C ARG A 204 20.36 17.73 35.45
N GLN A 205 19.67 18.72 34.89
CA GLN A 205 19.62 20.07 35.48
C GLN A 205 18.54 20.10 36.56
N PRO A 206 18.89 20.13 37.87
CA PRO A 206 17.91 20.22 38.93
C PRO A 206 17.25 21.60 38.88
N ALA A 207 15.92 21.63 39.02
CA ALA A 207 15.19 22.87 39.27
C ALA A 207 15.72 23.51 40.56
N GLY A 208 16.21 24.74 40.46
CA GLY A 208 16.75 25.50 41.59
C GLY A 208 17.15 26.91 41.19
N GLN A 209 16.15 27.72 40.84
CA GLN A 209 16.17 29.19 40.91
C GLN A 209 16.29 29.65 42.38
N PRO A 210 16.56 30.94 42.69
CA PRO A 210 16.58 32.12 41.82
C PRO A 210 17.94 32.81 41.66
#